data_AF-A0A975CDI2-F1
#
_entry.id   AF-A0A975CDI2-F1
#
_cell.length_a   1.000
_cell.length_b   1.000
_cell.length_c   1.000
_cell.angle_alpha   90.00
_cell.angle_beta   90.00
_cell.angle_gamma   90.00
#
_symmetry.space_group_name_H-M   'P 1'
#
loop_
_entity.id
_entity.type
_entity.pdbx_description
1 polymer ?
#
loop_
_entity_poly.entity_id
_entity_poly.type
_entity_poly.pdbx_seq_one_letter_code
_entity_poly.pdbx_strand_id
1 'polypeptide(L)'
;MTDPKAQGFTPGLDGLQLGGNARGRVMSLIEFRAGDGPMIQIHPDYQLQLERAPQSVVVSWQEDGQPMNAAIPVVEFDQFVQAGQIVVER
;
A
#
# COMPACT_ATOMS: atom_id res chain seq x y z
N MET A 1 15.53 20.59 16.73
CA MET A 1 16.42 19.77 15.91
C MET A 1 15.51 18.97 14.98
N THR A 2 15.33 19.44 13.75
CA THR A 2 14.39 18.85 12.78
C THR A 2 15.05 17.61 12.18
N ASP A 3 14.44 16.44 12.30
CA ASP A 3 14.96 15.20 11.72
C ASP A 3 15.03 15.36 10.18
N PRO A 4 16.22 15.32 9.56
CA PRO A 4 16.36 15.47 8.12
C PRO A 4 15.63 14.37 7.31
N LYS A 5 15.22 13.26 7.95
CA LYS A 5 14.38 12.23 7.32
C LYS A 5 12.90 12.61 7.17
N ALA A 6 12.42 13.63 7.87
CA ALA A 6 11.03 14.08 7.78
C ALA A 6 10.76 14.93 6.51
N GLN A 7 11.82 15.41 5.86
CA GLN A 7 11.73 16.28 4.68
C GLN A 7 11.43 15.42 3.44
N GLY A 8 10.15 15.11 3.23
CA GLY A 8 9.67 14.26 2.11
C GLY A 8 8.75 13.11 2.51
N PHE A 9 8.38 13.02 3.80
CA PHE A 9 7.38 12.04 4.26
C PHE A 9 5.96 12.58 4.05
N THR A 10 5.13 11.81 3.36
CA THR A 10 3.68 12.06 3.23
C THR A 10 2.94 11.25 4.29
N PRO A 11 2.24 11.86 5.26
CA PRO A 11 1.37 11.10 6.17
C PRO A 11 0.24 10.42 5.38
N GLY A 12 -0.08 9.17 5.73
CA GLY A 12 -1.16 8.40 5.12
C GLY A 12 -2.22 7.95 6.12
N LEU A 13 -3.34 7.43 5.62
CA LEU A 13 -4.42 6.84 6.42
C LEU A 13 -4.13 5.39 6.85
N ASP A 14 -3.02 4.85 6.38
CA ASP A 14 -2.47 3.56 6.83
C ASP A 14 -2.14 3.55 8.35
N GLY A 15 -1.85 4.72 8.94
CA GLY A 15 -1.46 4.85 10.34
C GLY A 15 -0.06 4.31 10.64
N LEU A 16 0.78 4.14 9.63
CA LEU A 16 2.15 3.66 9.73
C LEU A 16 3.14 4.81 9.82
N GLN A 17 4.19 4.60 10.61
CA GLN A 17 5.38 5.45 10.61
C GLN A 17 6.31 5.06 9.46
N LEU A 18 7.22 5.94 9.06
CA LEU A 18 8.23 5.63 8.05
C LEU A 18 9.02 4.36 8.41
N GLY A 19 9.12 3.42 7.47
CA GLY A 19 9.72 2.09 7.69
C GLY A 19 8.87 1.13 8.52
N GLY A 20 7.66 1.54 8.90
CA GLY A 20 6.69 0.71 9.60
C GLY A 20 6.04 -0.30 8.66
N ASN A 21 5.67 -1.44 9.24
CA ASN A 21 5.02 -2.53 8.54
C ASN A 21 3.66 -2.85 9.16
N ALA A 22 2.72 -3.31 8.35
CA ALA A 22 1.45 -3.88 8.80
C ALA A 22 0.99 -5.01 7.89
N ARG A 23 -0.03 -5.72 8.35
CA ARG A 23 -0.83 -6.59 7.50
C ARG A 23 -2.02 -5.79 6.96
N GLY A 24 -2.54 -6.24 5.84
CA GLY A 24 -3.80 -5.74 5.32
C GLY A 24 -4.55 -6.82 4.59
N ARG A 25 -5.78 -6.50 4.21
CA ARG A 25 -6.63 -7.38 3.42
C ARG A 25 -7.33 -6.61 2.33
N VAL A 26 -7.41 -7.24 1.16
CA VAL A 26 -8.22 -6.74 0.05
C VAL A 26 -9.66 -7.18 0.25
N MET A 27 -10.57 -6.21 0.33
CA MET A 27 -12.00 -6.45 0.56
C MET A 27 -12.81 -6.46 -0.74
N SER A 28 -12.30 -5.79 -1.78
CA SER A 28 -12.89 -5.75 -3.11
C SER A 28 -11.79 -5.52 -4.17
N LEU A 29 -12.07 -5.75 -5.45
CA LEU A 29 -11.09 -5.62 -6.53
C LEU A 29 -10.36 -4.28 -6.47
N ILE A 30 -9.04 -4.33 -6.48
CA ILE A 30 -8.17 -3.16 -6.62
C ILE A 30 -7.62 -3.18 -8.04
N GLU A 31 -7.74 -2.06 -8.74
CA GLU A 31 -7.10 -1.83 -10.02
C GLU A 31 -6.13 -0.67 -9.86
N PHE A 32 -4.85 -0.92 -10.14
CA PHE A 32 -3.79 0.06 -9.96
C PHE A 32 -2.84 0.03 -11.16
N ARG A 33 -2.35 1.19 -11.58
CA ARG A 33 -1.37 1.30 -12.66
C ARG A 33 -0.14 2.06 -12.19
N ALA A 34 1.00 1.39 -12.15
CA ALA A 34 2.28 2.04 -11.89
C ALA A 34 2.78 2.78 -13.15
N GLY A 35 2.51 4.09 -13.23
CA GLY A 35 2.87 4.91 -14.38
C GLY A 35 2.24 4.39 -15.67
N ASP A 36 3.06 4.08 -16.67
CA ASP A 36 2.61 3.50 -17.96
C ASP A 36 2.65 1.97 -17.99
N GLY A 37 2.87 1.32 -16.84
CA GLY A 37 2.90 -0.14 -16.71
C GLY A 37 1.54 -0.80 -17.01
N PRO A 38 1.48 -2.14 -17.00
CA PRO A 38 0.22 -2.86 -17.11
C PRO A 38 -0.72 -2.51 -15.94
N MET A 39 -2.03 -2.72 -16.14
CA MET A 39 -2.98 -2.66 -15.04
C MET A 39 -2.70 -3.85 -14.11
N ILE A 40 -2.43 -3.55 -12.85
CA ILE A 40 -2.32 -4.53 -11.77
C ILE A 40 -3.70 -4.70 -11.18
N GLN A 41 -4.14 -5.95 -11.06
CA GLN A 41 -5.39 -6.30 -10.40
C GLN A 41 -5.05 -7.10 -9.14
N ILE A 42 -5.54 -6.67 -7.99
CA ILE A 42 -5.44 -7.43 -6.74
C ILE A 42 -6.86 -7.83 -6.35
N HIS A 43 -7.12 -9.14 -6.34
CA HIS A 43 -8.45 -9.66 -6.11
C HIS A 43 -8.84 -9.65 -4.62
N PRO A 44 -10.14 -9.71 -4.30
CA PRO A 44 -10.61 -9.83 -2.92
C PRO A 44 -10.01 -11.04 -2.19
N ASP A 45 -9.96 -10.96 -0.86
CA ASP A 45 -9.45 -11.97 0.08
C ASP A 45 -7.93 -12.17 0.09
N TYR A 46 -7.20 -11.46 -0.78
CA TYR A 46 -5.75 -11.45 -0.75
C TYR A 46 -5.23 -10.79 0.54
N GLN A 47 -4.30 -11.48 1.19
CA GLN A 47 -3.55 -10.95 2.32
C GLN A 47 -2.40 -10.09 1.82
N LEU A 48 -2.27 -8.91 2.42
CA LEU A 48 -1.26 -7.93 2.08
C LEU A 48 -0.22 -7.84 3.19
N GLN A 49 1.04 -7.71 2.79
CA GLN A 49 2.09 -7.15 3.61
C GLN A 49 2.36 -5.72 3.12
N LEU A 50 2.27 -4.77 4.05
CA LEU A 50 2.39 -3.34 3.79
C LEU A 50 3.68 -2.82 4.42
N GLU A 51 4.45 -2.04 3.68
CA GLU A 51 5.64 -1.32 4.15
C GLU A 51 5.53 0.17 3.79
N ARG A 52 5.70 1.04 4.79
CA ARG A 52 5.60 2.50 4.62
C ARG A 52 6.94 3.08 4.15
N ALA A 53 6.99 3.54 2.90
CA ALA A 53 8.08 4.34 2.35
C ALA A 53 7.73 5.85 2.38
N PRO A 54 8.67 6.80 2.13
CA PRO A 54 8.40 8.22 2.31
C PRO A 54 7.15 8.76 1.59
N GLN A 55 6.91 8.31 0.35
CA GLN A 55 5.82 8.81 -0.51
C GLN A 55 4.91 7.71 -1.07
N SER A 56 5.14 6.46 -0.68
CA SER A 56 4.39 5.30 -1.16
C SER A 56 4.25 4.24 -0.07
N VAL A 57 3.28 3.35 -0.23
CA VAL A 57 3.18 2.09 0.51
C VAL A 57 3.59 0.98 -0.45
N VAL A 58 4.57 0.18 -0.06
CA VAL A 58 4.89 -1.06 -0.79
C VAL A 58 3.88 -2.11 -0.33
N VAL A 59 3.08 -2.58 -1.28
CA VAL A 59 2.06 -3.61 -1.08
C VAL A 59 2.59 -4.90 -1.67
N SER A 60 2.70 -5.96 -0.86
CA SER A 60 3.15 -7.29 -1.30
C SER A 60 2.08 -8.34 -1.02
N TRP A 61 1.89 -9.29 -1.93
CA TRP A 61 0.95 -10.40 -1.80
C TRP A 61 1.45 -11.65 -2.52
N GLN A 62 0.66 -12.74 -2.47
CA GLN A 62 0.95 -14.00 -3.15
C GLN A 62 -0.18 -14.30 -4.14
N GLU A 63 0.13 -14.50 -5.41
CA GLU A 63 -0.82 -14.85 -6.48
C GLU A 63 -0.33 -16.12 -7.18
N ASP A 64 -1.16 -17.17 -7.20
CA ASP A 64 -0.79 -18.49 -7.73
C ASP A 64 0.56 -19.03 -7.18
N GLY A 65 0.85 -18.73 -5.91
CA GLY A 65 2.09 -19.10 -5.21
C GLY A 65 3.32 -18.28 -5.62
N GLN A 66 3.14 -17.24 -6.44
CA GLN A 66 4.18 -16.31 -6.85
C GLN A 66 4.14 -15.04 -5.98
N PRO A 67 5.29 -14.58 -5.48
CA PRO A 67 5.36 -13.33 -4.74
C PRO A 67 5.18 -12.14 -5.69
N MET A 68 4.24 -11.26 -5.36
CA MET A 68 3.92 -10.05 -6.10
C MET A 68 4.15 -8.82 -5.22
N ASN A 69 4.50 -7.69 -5.83
CA ASN A 69 4.52 -6.41 -5.14
C ASN A 69 4.23 -5.22 -6.06
N ALA A 70 3.76 -4.13 -5.46
CA ALA A 70 3.59 -2.83 -6.11
C ALA A 70 3.89 -1.70 -5.12
N ALA A 71 4.58 -0.66 -5.57
CA ALA A 71 4.74 0.57 -4.82
C ALA A 71 3.61 1.54 -5.20
N ILE A 72 2.63 1.71 -4.31
CA ILE A 72 1.46 2.56 -4.54
C ILE A 72 1.69 3.91 -3.86
N PRO A 73 1.55 5.06 -4.56
CA PRO A 73 1.65 6.38 -3.94
C PRO A 73 0.68 6.51 -2.76
N VAL A 74 1.09 7.19 -1.69
CA VAL A 74 0.25 7.32 -0.47
C VAL A 74 -1.15 7.85 -0.78
N VAL A 75 -1.21 8.87 -1.63
CA VAL A 75 -2.48 9.52 -1.99
C VAL A 75 -3.44 8.54 -2.65
N GLU A 76 -2.94 7.59 -3.43
CA GLU A 76 -3.74 6.58 -4.11
C GLU A 76 -4.04 5.38 -3.20
N PHE A 77 -3.07 4.96 -2.39
CA PHE A 77 -3.29 3.95 -1.35
C PHE A 77 -4.41 4.38 -0.38
N ASP A 78 -4.40 5.65 0.03
CA ASP A 78 -5.41 6.23 0.90
C ASP A 78 -6.80 6.20 0.28
N GLN A 79 -6.92 6.31 -1.05
CA GLN A 79 -8.20 6.16 -1.74
C GLN A 79 -8.75 4.74 -1.58
N PHE A 80 -7.90 3.71 -1.70
CA PHE A 80 -8.31 2.32 -1.48
C PHE A 80 -8.72 2.06 -0.02
N VAL A 81 -8.02 2.67 0.95
CA VAL A 81 -8.40 2.58 2.37
C VAL A 81 -9.73 3.30 2.64
N GLN A 82 -9.90 4.52 2.13
CA GLN A 82 -11.14 5.30 2.28
C GLN A 82 -12.34 4.62 1.64
N ALA A 83 -12.15 4.02 0.47
CA ALA A 83 -13.17 3.25 -0.24
C ALA A 83 -13.46 1.89 0.44
N GLY A 84 -12.71 1.52 1.48
CA GLY A 84 -12.84 0.24 2.16
C GLY A 84 -12.36 -0.96 1.33
N GLN A 85 -11.65 -0.72 0.23
CA GLN A 85 -11.09 -1.76 -0.64
C GLN A 85 -9.87 -2.43 0.01
N ILE A 86 -9.13 -1.67 0.83
CA ILE A 86 -8.07 -2.18 1.69
C ILE A 86 -8.44 -1.90 3.15
N VAL A 87 -8.39 -2.94 3.98
CA VAL A 87 -8.41 -2.80 5.44
C VAL A 87 -7.01 -3.07 5.97
N VAL A 88 -6.46 -2.10 6.72
CA VAL A 88 -5.19 -2.26 7.42
C VAL A 88 -5.46 -2.98 8.74
N GLU A 89 -4.87 -4.16 8.90
CA GLU A 89 -4.98 -5.00 10.09
C GLU A 89 -3.86 -4.60 11.06
N ARG A 90 -4.23 -4.10 12.25
CA ARG A 90 -3.33 -3.64 13.31
C ARG A 90 -3.35 -4.60 14.49
#